data_AF-A0A2P2EE21-F1
#
_entry.id   AF-A0A2P2EE21-F1
#
_cell.length_a   1.000
_cell.length_b   1.000
_cell.length_c   1.000
_cell.angle_alpha   90.00
_cell.angle_beta   90.00
_cell.angle_gamma   90.00
#
_symmetry.space_group_name_H-M   'P 1'
#
loop_
_entity.id
_entity.type
_entity.pdbx_description
1 polymer ?
#
loop_
_entity_poly.entity_id
_entity_poly.type
_entity_poly.pdbx_seq_one_letter_code
_entity_poly.pdbx_strand_id
1 'polypeptide(L)'
;MSLIEAIGIVTVAAGAVYFLGRHDFKAKAEADGWRYLRPGATHWFACVGCFLLVLLLGFMALTGAAFQSDPACACQKTTVDIVAFWLLFFGFSSGAAVMSRQIVQLYRRNIRWHGDLLCFSGPDGEVQRNIHAIAESRMRWNGEVEWTFYDKSTLRVDTYARGAAELLQHVQTIYAPNWFVYETKVDDQPALITVDLEIGDATRVRAHPCVTYITVALPDGEGKAQGQTATFDQLDELASALCFAIKSNGRLVLAGRSLTAGQETFYFYSKSKSDVSVLKDVMVKWPSFPYTSGTHLDPEWKIYKDFLYPTPEEMFSVTNRQQVEEMCKRGDREESVRDIEHFVTFEDPNNLNAFSLYLNTEGFQILQAESSTPENLSLNFKMPGALSEIDAITVRLFRAAKDLNGTYVGWRATIVK
;
A
#
# COMPACT_ATOMS: atom_id res chain seq x y z
N MET A 1 18.45 35.80 -38.56
CA MET A 1 17.18 35.05 -38.70
C MET A 1 16.32 35.77 -39.72
N SER A 2 15.84 35.09 -40.77
CA SER A 2 14.91 35.75 -41.70
C SER A 2 13.56 35.97 -41.02
N LEU A 3 12.85 37.05 -41.34
CA LEU A 3 11.51 37.35 -40.79
C LEU A 3 10.55 36.15 -40.87
N ILE A 4 10.74 35.31 -41.90
CA ILE A 4 9.97 34.09 -42.20
C ILE A 4 10.16 33.01 -41.12
N GLU A 5 11.37 32.85 -40.58
CA GLU A 5 11.67 31.85 -39.53
C GLU A 5 11.03 32.25 -38.19
N ALA A 6 11.04 33.54 -37.86
CA ALA A 6 10.39 34.06 -36.65
C ALA A 6 8.85 33.92 -36.73
N ILE A 7 8.27 34.19 -37.90
CA ILE A 7 6.84 33.99 -38.18
C ILE A 7 6.47 32.51 -38.08
N GLY A 8 7.31 31.60 -38.58
CA GLY A 8 7.09 30.14 -38.49
C GLY A 8 6.95 29.66 -37.04
N ILE A 9 7.80 30.15 -36.13
CA ILE A 9 7.76 29.77 -34.70
C ILE A 9 6.52 30.34 -33.99
N VAL A 10 6.18 31.61 -34.24
CA VAL A 10 4.96 32.23 -33.70
C VAL A 10 3.70 31.51 -34.20
N THR A 11 3.71 31.01 -35.44
CA THR A 11 2.60 30.25 -36.04
C THR A 11 2.42 28.88 -35.40
N VAL A 12 3.50 28.18 -35.03
CA VAL A 12 3.43 26.89 -34.30
C VAL A 12 2.90 27.09 -32.88
N ALA A 13 3.34 28.16 -32.19
CA ALA A 13 2.86 28.51 -30.86
C ALA A 13 1.39 28.94 -30.88
N ALA A 14 0.98 29.77 -31.84
CA ALA A 14 -0.42 30.15 -32.06
C ALA A 14 -1.27 28.94 -32.48
N GLY A 15 -0.69 28.00 -33.23
CA GLY A 15 -1.29 26.72 -33.57
C GLY A 15 -1.58 25.87 -32.34
N ALA A 16 -0.69 25.82 -31.35
CA ALA A 16 -0.92 25.11 -30.10
C ALA A 16 -2.05 25.73 -29.25
N VAL A 17 -2.08 27.07 -29.14
CA VAL A 17 -3.16 27.81 -28.46
C VAL A 17 -4.50 27.65 -29.20
N TYR A 18 -4.49 27.70 -30.52
CA TYR A 18 -5.66 27.46 -31.36
C TYR A 18 -6.16 26.01 -31.24
N PHE A 19 -5.25 25.02 -31.17
CA PHE A 19 -5.61 23.62 -30.97
C PHE A 19 -6.21 23.37 -29.58
N LEU A 20 -5.72 24.08 -28.57
CA LEU A 20 -6.30 24.08 -27.22
C LEU A 20 -7.65 24.81 -27.14
N GLY A 21 -7.86 25.85 -27.95
CA GLY A 21 -9.13 26.59 -27.99
C GLY A 21 -10.24 25.95 -28.82
N ARG A 22 -9.91 25.09 -29.79
CA ARG A 22 -10.88 24.50 -30.74
C ARG A 22 -11.45 23.16 -30.29
N HIS A 23 -10.75 22.45 -29.41
CA HIS A 23 -11.32 21.26 -28.78
C HIS A 23 -12.21 21.71 -27.61
N ASP A 24 -13.49 21.40 -27.72
CA ASP A 24 -14.49 21.53 -26.65
C ASP A 24 -14.09 20.53 -25.54
N PHE A 25 -13.09 20.86 -24.73
CA PHE A 25 -12.65 20.06 -23.58
C PHE A 25 -13.67 20.18 -22.46
N LYS A 26 -14.91 19.77 -22.75
CA LYS A 26 -15.96 19.68 -21.73
C LYS A 26 -15.57 18.56 -20.78
N ALA A 27 -15.13 18.97 -19.59
CA ALA A 27 -15.15 18.11 -18.44
C ALA A 27 -16.55 17.46 -18.38
N LYS A 28 -16.63 16.12 -18.43
CA LYS A 28 -17.85 15.42 -18.03
C LYS A 28 -18.28 15.99 -16.67
N ALA A 29 -19.59 16.26 -16.52
CA ALA A 29 -20.15 16.78 -15.29
C ALA A 29 -19.66 15.95 -14.10
N GLU A 30 -19.23 16.63 -13.04
CA GLU A 30 -18.74 15.98 -11.84
C GLU A 30 -19.93 15.30 -11.17
N ALA A 31 -19.97 13.97 -11.28
CA ALA A 31 -20.91 13.15 -10.51
C ALA A 31 -20.56 13.22 -9.02
N ASP A 32 -21.59 13.32 -8.17
CA ASP A 32 -21.45 13.44 -6.73
C ASP A 32 -20.65 12.24 -6.16
N GLY A 33 -19.71 12.53 -5.26
CA GLY A 33 -18.77 11.55 -4.67
C GLY A 33 -17.59 11.11 -5.55
N TRP A 34 -17.57 11.38 -6.86
CA TRP A 34 -16.43 11.00 -7.72
C TRP A 34 -15.32 12.06 -7.71
N ARG A 35 -14.07 11.61 -7.63
CA ARG A 35 -12.88 12.46 -7.76
C ARG A 35 -12.29 12.32 -9.17
N TYR A 36 -11.70 13.40 -9.70
CA TYR A 36 -11.24 13.48 -11.09
C TYR A 36 -9.80 13.95 -11.17
N LEU A 37 -9.04 13.38 -12.11
CA LEU A 37 -7.73 13.92 -12.48
C LEU A 37 -7.89 14.94 -13.61
N ARG A 38 -7.44 16.16 -13.34
CA ARG A 38 -7.52 17.29 -14.26
C ARG A 38 -6.16 17.98 -14.40
N PRO A 39 -5.91 18.72 -15.48
CA PRO A 39 -4.71 19.53 -15.59
C PRO A 39 -4.53 20.45 -14.37
N GLY A 40 -3.34 20.40 -13.77
CA GLY A 40 -2.98 21.21 -12.62
C GLY A 40 -2.67 22.66 -13.01
N ALA A 41 -2.49 23.53 -12.01
CA ALA A 41 -2.04 24.90 -12.24
C ALA A 41 -0.66 24.93 -12.91
N THR A 42 0.19 23.94 -12.62
CA THR A 42 1.52 23.75 -13.19
C THR A 42 1.50 23.54 -14.71
N HIS A 43 0.58 22.71 -15.23
CA HIS A 43 0.43 22.47 -16.67
C HIS A 43 0.06 23.75 -17.42
N TRP A 44 -0.90 24.51 -16.91
CA TRP A 44 -1.34 25.76 -17.51
C TRP A 44 -0.27 26.85 -17.40
N PHE A 45 0.36 26.98 -16.23
CA PHE A 45 1.46 27.93 -16.02
C PHE A 45 2.63 27.65 -16.96
N ALA A 46 3.05 26.38 -17.09
CA ALA A 46 4.12 26.01 -18.01
C ALA A 46 3.74 26.24 -19.47
N CYS A 47 2.52 25.89 -19.87
CA CYS A 47 2.04 26.09 -21.24
C CYS A 47 1.95 27.58 -21.62
N VAL A 48 1.29 28.38 -20.77
CA VAL A 48 1.12 29.82 -20.99
C VAL A 48 2.46 30.55 -20.86
N GLY A 49 3.28 30.18 -19.88
CA GLY A 49 4.61 30.75 -19.66
C GLY A 49 5.54 30.52 -20.86
N CYS A 50 5.59 29.30 -21.41
CA CYS A 50 6.35 29.02 -22.62
C CYS A 50 5.83 29.84 -23.81
N PHE A 51 4.51 29.97 -23.95
CA PHE A 51 3.91 30.78 -25.02
C PHE A 51 4.26 32.27 -24.89
N LEU A 52 4.16 32.84 -23.68
CA LEU A 52 4.51 34.25 -23.43
C LEU A 52 6.00 34.50 -23.65
N LEU A 53 6.89 33.57 -23.28
CA LEU A 53 8.31 33.66 -23.57
C LEU A 53 8.61 33.61 -25.06
N VAL A 54 7.90 32.77 -25.82
CA VAL A 54 7.98 32.76 -27.29
C VAL A 54 7.57 34.11 -27.88
N LEU A 55 6.47 34.69 -27.41
CA LEU A 55 6.02 36.02 -27.84
C LEU A 55 7.02 37.11 -27.49
N LEU A 56 7.55 37.11 -26.26
CA LEU A 56 8.51 38.10 -25.77
C LEU A 56 9.83 38.04 -26.56
N LEU A 57 10.41 36.84 -26.71
CA LEU A 57 11.65 36.63 -27.46
C LEU A 57 11.46 36.94 -28.95
N GLY A 58 10.32 36.56 -29.53
CA GLY A 58 9.96 36.91 -30.91
C GLY A 58 9.84 38.43 -31.11
N PHE A 59 9.20 39.13 -30.16
CA PHE A 59 9.10 40.59 -30.18
C PHE A 59 10.46 41.28 -30.02
N MET A 60 11.32 40.80 -29.12
CA MET A 60 12.68 41.32 -28.96
C MET A 60 13.52 41.12 -30.23
N ALA A 61 13.39 39.97 -30.90
CA ALA A 61 14.07 39.72 -32.18
C ALA A 61 13.59 40.67 -33.29
N LEU A 62 12.27 40.96 -33.35
CA LEU A 62 11.69 41.88 -34.33
C LEU A 62 12.09 43.34 -34.09
N THR A 63 12.07 43.80 -32.83
CA THR A 63 12.42 45.18 -32.48
C THR A 63 13.92 45.46 -32.50
N GLY A 64 14.75 44.49 -32.08
CA GLY A 64 16.20 44.55 -32.20
C GLY A 64 16.69 44.50 -33.65
N ALA A 65 15.86 44.06 -34.60
CA ALA A 65 16.13 44.18 -36.03
C ALA A 65 15.86 45.59 -36.59
N ALA A 66 14.97 46.37 -35.96
CA ALA A 66 14.52 47.68 -36.46
C ALA A 66 15.42 48.87 -36.06
N PHE A 67 16.24 48.73 -35.01
CA PHE A 67 17.18 49.76 -34.55
C PHE A 67 18.62 49.32 -34.81
N GLN A 68 19.20 49.54 -36.00
CA GLN A 68 20.67 49.43 -36.15
C GLN A 68 21.24 50.11 -37.40
N SER A 69 22.32 50.86 -37.20
CA SER A 69 23.12 51.54 -38.22
C SER A 69 24.63 51.29 -38.12
N ASP A 70 25.12 50.42 -37.21
CA ASP A 70 26.56 50.30 -36.90
C ASP A 70 27.14 48.88 -37.12
N PRO A 71 28.21 48.67 -37.92
CA PRO A 71 28.72 47.35 -38.32
C PRO A 71 29.40 46.53 -37.20
N ALA A 72 30.01 47.16 -36.19
CA ALA A 72 30.69 46.45 -35.10
C ALA A 72 29.71 45.67 -34.20
N CYS A 73 28.46 46.12 -34.15
CA CYS A 73 27.38 45.48 -33.40
C CYS A 73 26.81 44.23 -34.12
N ALA A 74 27.15 44.02 -35.41
CA ALA A 74 26.58 42.94 -36.23
C ALA A 74 27.07 41.54 -35.83
N CYS A 75 28.35 41.40 -35.46
CA CYS A 75 28.92 40.09 -35.07
C CYS A 75 28.34 39.60 -33.72
N GLN A 76 28.23 40.49 -32.72
CA GLN A 76 27.62 40.18 -31.42
C GLN A 76 26.12 39.86 -31.53
N LYS A 77 25.41 40.54 -32.44
CA LYS A 77 24.00 40.26 -32.76
C LYS A 77 23.79 38.87 -33.35
N THR A 78 24.70 38.41 -34.21
CA THR A 78 24.59 37.09 -34.86
C THR A 78 24.57 35.96 -33.81
N THR A 79 25.40 36.06 -32.77
CA THR A 79 25.43 35.07 -31.68
C THR A 79 24.17 35.10 -30.82
N VAL A 80 23.67 36.29 -30.46
CA VAL A 80 22.43 36.45 -29.66
C VAL A 80 21.20 35.96 -30.44
N ASP A 81 21.13 36.26 -31.73
CA ASP A 81 20.03 35.82 -32.60
C ASP A 81 20.02 34.29 -32.79
N ILE A 82 21.20 33.67 -32.90
CA ILE A 82 21.32 32.21 -32.97
C ILE A 82 20.85 31.57 -31.65
N VAL A 83 21.31 32.07 -30.51
CA VAL A 83 20.90 31.55 -29.19
C VAL A 83 19.40 31.74 -28.96
N ALA A 84 18.86 32.91 -29.30
CA ALA A 84 17.43 33.20 -29.22
C ALA A 84 16.62 32.27 -30.14
N PHE A 85 17.12 31.98 -31.35
CA PHE A 85 16.50 31.03 -32.28
C PHE A 85 16.44 29.61 -31.68
N TRP A 86 17.54 29.10 -31.13
CA TRP A 86 17.53 27.77 -30.51
C TRP A 86 16.62 27.70 -29.27
N LEU A 87 16.59 28.74 -28.44
CA LEU A 87 15.68 28.83 -27.29
C LEU A 87 14.21 28.88 -27.72
N LEU A 88 13.90 29.64 -28.77
CA LEU A 88 12.57 29.76 -29.34
C LEU A 88 12.10 28.44 -29.99
N PHE A 89 12.93 27.84 -30.83
CA PHE A 89 12.57 26.66 -31.62
C PHE A 89 12.62 25.36 -30.81
N PHE A 90 13.72 25.10 -30.09
CA PHE A 90 13.91 23.85 -29.35
C PHE A 90 13.52 23.94 -27.88
N GLY A 91 13.63 25.11 -27.25
CA GLY A 91 13.30 25.27 -25.84
C GLY A 91 11.81 25.42 -25.59
N PHE A 92 11.30 26.64 -25.81
CA PHE A 92 9.96 27.02 -25.37
C PHE A 92 8.85 26.46 -26.26
N SER A 93 9.06 26.35 -27.57
CA SER A 93 8.05 25.78 -28.48
C SER A 93 7.85 24.28 -28.25
N SER A 94 8.94 23.53 -28.04
CA SER A 94 8.84 22.10 -27.71
C SER A 94 8.19 21.90 -26.33
N GLY A 95 8.56 22.73 -25.34
CA GLY A 95 7.94 22.74 -24.02
C GLY A 95 6.43 23.00 -24.08
N ALA A 96 6.00 24.04 -24.80
CA ALA A 96 4.58 24.35 -25.00
C ALA A 96 3.83 23.20 -25.69
N ALA A 97 4.43 22.56 -26.70
CA ALA A 97 3.84 21.42 -27.39
C ALA A 97 3.69 20.19 -26.49
N VAL A 98 4.70 19.88 -25.66
CA VAL A 98 4.66 18.78 -24.69
C VAL A 98 3.58 19.03 -23.63
N MET A 99 3.52 20.24 -23.06
CA MET A 99 2.50 20.60 -22.07
C MET A 99 1.09 20.55 -22.67
N SER A 100 0.92 21.10 -23.88
CA SER A 100 -0.36 21.03 -24.61
C SER A 100 -0.80 19.58 -24.83
N ARG A 101 0.15 18.70 -25.21
CA ARG A 101 -0.12 17.27 -25.37
C ARG A 101 -0.52 16.60 -24.06
N GLN A 102 0.14 16.92 -22.94
CA GLN A 102 -0.22 16.38 -21.63
C GLN A 102 -1.62 16.82 -21.18
N ILE A 103 -1.96 18.11 -21.35
CA ILE A 103 -3.31 18.64 -21.08
C ILE A 103 -4.36 17.87 -21.88
N VAL A 104 -4.14 17.70 -23.19
CA VAL A 104 -5.04 16.94 -24.07
C VAL A 104 -5.17 15.48 -23.62
N GLN A 105 -4.06 14.84 -23.22
CA GLN A 105 -4.08 13.45 -22.77
C GLN A 105 -4.86 13.29 -21.46
N LEU A 106 -4.76 14.22 -20.52
CA LEU A 106 -5.53 14.18 -19.27
C LEU A 106 -7.04 14.24 -19.54
N TYR A 107 -7.48 15.14 -20.43
CA TYR A 107 -8.88 15.20 -20.82
C TYR A 107 -9.34 13.95 -21.57
N ARG A 108 -8.52 13.42 -22.48
CA ARG A 108 -8.86 12.21 -23.26
C ARG A 108 -8.92 10.95 -22.41
N ARG A 109 -8.01 10.79 -21.44
CA ARG A 109 -8.00 9.63 -20.54
C ARG A 109 -9.17 9.68 -19.55
N ASN A 110 -9.69 10.86 -19.23
CA ASN A 110 -10.85 11.08 -18.35
C ASN A 110 -10.79 10.20 -17.08
N ILE A 111 -9.65 10.25 -16.40
CA ILE A 111 -9.39 9.42 -15.23
C ILE A 111 -10.21 9.95 -14.06
N ARG A 112 -11.02 9.08 -13.46
CA ARG A 112 -11.84 9.38 -12.29
C ARG A 112 -11.89 8.19 -11.35
N TRP A 113 -12.12 8.44 -10.07
CA TRP A 113 -12.14 7.39 -9.07
C TRP A 113 -13.14 7.69 -7.94
N HIS A 114 -13.67 6.64 -7.33
CA HIS A 114 -14.56 6.69 -6.18
C HIS A 114 -14.31 5.45 -5.30
N GLY A 115 -13.87 5.66 -4.05
CA GLY A 115 -13.39 4.58 -3.20
C GLY A 115 -12.24 3.83 -3.88
N ASP A 116 -12.39 2.53 -4.10
CA ASP A 116 -11.37 1.71 -4.78
C ASP A 116 -11.66 1.50 -6.28
N LEU A 117 -12.73 2.09 -6.82
CA LEU A 117 -13.09 1.96 -8.22
C LEU A 117 -12.48 3.10 -9.04
N LEU A 118 -11.70 2.74 -10.06
CA LEU A 118 -11.02 3.64 -10.96
C LEU A 118 -11.53 3.45 -12.40
N CYS A 119 -11.93 4.55 -13.02
CA CYS A 119 -12.49 4.59 -14.38
C CYS A 119 -11.62 5.47 -15.27
N PHE A 120 -11.29 4.99 -16.46
CA PHE A 120 -10.50 5.72 -17.45
C PHE A 120 -10.83 5.29 -18.87
N SER A 121 -10.48 6.11 -19.86
CA SER A 121 -10.70 5.78 -21.27
C SER A 121 -9.50 4.99 -21.82
N GLY A 122 -9.76 3.75 -22.24
CA GLY A 122 -8.83 2.87 -22.95
C GLY A 122 -9.03 2.90 -24.47
N PRO A 123 -8.29 2.07 -25.23
CA PRO A 123 -8.38 1.99 -26.69
C PRO A 123 -9.79 1.60 -27.19
N ASP A 124 -10.44 0.68 -26.48
CA ASP A 124 -11.73 0.07 -26.89
C ASP A 124 -12.94 0.68 -26.17
N GLY A 125 -12.76 1.75 -25.40
CA GLY A 125 -13.82 2.42 -24.65
C GLY A 125 -13.46 2.70 -23.19
N GLU A 126 -14.48 2.95 -22.38
CA GLU A 126 -14.30 3.21 -20.94
C GLU A 126 -13.96 1.92 -20.19
N VAL A 127 -12.86 1.94 -19.47
CA VAL A 127 -12.31 0.85 -18.67
C VAL A 127 -12.54 1.17 -17.20
N GLN A 128 -13.12 0.22 -16.47
CA GLN A 128 -13.30 0.31 -15.01
C GLN A 128 -12.47 -0.76 -14.33
N ARG A 129 -11.62 -0.38 -13.39
CA ARG A 129 -10.74 -1.29 -12.65
C ARG A 129 -10.74 -0.93 -11.19
N ASN A 130 -10.63 -1.95 -10.35
CA ASN A 130 -10.35 -1.72 -8.95
C ASN A 130 -8.87 -1.36 -8.79
N ILE A 131 -8.54 -0.43 -7.91
CA ILE A 131 -7.17 0.00 -7.63
C ILE A 131 -6.33 -1.17 -7.04
N HIS A 132 -6.94 -2.11 -6.32
CA HIS A 132 -6.33 -3.37 -5.87
C HIS A 132 -5.83 -4.25 -7.05
N ALA A 133 -6.35 -4.04 -8.25
CA ALA A 133 -5.93 -4.79 -9.44
C ALA A 133 -4.63 -4.28 -10.08
N ILE A 134 -3.99 -3.25 -9.51
CA ILE A 134 -2.68 -2.75 -9.96
C ILE A 134 -1.62 -3.80 -9.64
N ALA A 135 -1.04 -4.40 -10.68
CA ALA A 135 -0.04 -5.47 -10.58
C ALA A 135 1.40 -4.94 -10.58
N GLU A 136 1.62 -3.77 -11.19
CA GLU A 136 2.93 -3.13 -11.28
C GLU A 136 2.75 -1.62 -11.37
N SER A 137 3.63 -0.88 -10.70
CA SER A 137 3.71 0.58 -10.76
C SER A 137 5.13 0.98 -11.16
N ARG A 138 5.26 1.72 -12.26
CA ARG A 138 6.55 2.15 -12.79
C ARG A 138 6.57 3.66 -12.99
N MET A 139 7.57 4.32 -12.41
CA MET A 139 7.82 5.73 -12.68
C MET A 139 8.51 5.91 -14.03
N ARG A 140 7.97 6.80 -14.86
CA ARG A 140 8.55 7.19 -16.14
C ARG A 140 9.35 8.48 -15.99
N TRP A 141 10.34 8.64 -16.87
CA TRP A 141 11.23 9.81 -16.90
C TRP A 141 10.49 11.14 -17.12
N ASN A 142 9.29 11.10 -17.68
CA ASN A 142 8.45 12.27 -17.96
C ASN A 142 7.53 12.66 -16.78
N GLY A 143 7.72 12.07 -15.60
CA GLY A 143 6.91 12.36 -14.41
C GLY A 143 5.53 11.68 -14.40
N GLU A 144 5.25 10.78 -15.35
CA GLU A 144 4.07 9.90 -15.28
C GLU A 144 4.39 8.63 -14.47
N VAL A 145 3.41 8.15 -13.72
CA VAL A 145 3.40 6.78 -13.17
C VAL A 145 2.54 5.92 -14.09
N GLU A 146 3.10 4.79 -14.53
CA GLU A 146 2.38 3.80 -15.32
C GLU A 146 2.00 2.63 -14.42
N TRP A 147 0.70 2.42 -14.28
CA TRP A 147 0.12 1.26 -13.63
C TRP A 147 -0.26 0.22 -14.65
N THR A 148 0.21 -1.00 -14.44
CA THR A 148 -0.18 -2.16 -15.23
C THR A 148 -1.10 -3.02 -14.38
N PHE A 149 -2.28 -3.34 -14.90
CA PHE A 149 -3.25 -4.22 -14.25
C PHE A 149 -3.00 -5.68 -14.65
N TYR A 150 -3.55 -6.64 -13.90
CA TYR A 150 -3.36 -8.08 -14.18
C TYR A 150 -3.83 -8.54 -15.56
N ASP A 151 -4.84 -7.87 -16.13
CA ASP A 151 -5.33 -8.11 -17.49
C ASP A 151 -4.43 -7.49 -18.58
N LYS A 152 -3.26 -6.97 -18.19
CA LYS A 152 -2.29 -6.25 -19.02
C LYS A 152 -2.76 -4.91 -19.55
N SER A 153 -3.94 -4.43 -19.13
CA SER A 153 -4.32 -3.04 -19.38
C SER A 153 -3.39 -2.11 -18.62
N THR A 154 -3.16 -0.92 -19.15
CA THR A 154 -2.24 0.06 -18.55
C THR A 154 -2.95 1.39 -18.37
N LEU A 155 -2.74 2.02 -17.22
CA LEU A 155 -3.12 3.40 -16.95
C LEU A 155 -1.88 4.24 -16.70
N ARG A 156 -1.80 5.38 -17.36
CA ARG A 156 -0.77 6.39 -17.08
C ARG A 156 -1.38 7.55 -16.31
N VAL A 157 -0.79 7.82 -15.16
CA VAL A 157 -1.17 8.88 -14.23
C VAL A 157 -0.10 9.96 -14.25
N ASP A 158 -0.47 11.18 -14.58
CA ASP A 158 0.42 12.34 -14.47
C ASP A 158 0.50 12.77 -13.01
N THR A 159 1.70 12.73 -12.42
CA THR A 159 1.90 13.04 -10.99
C THR A 159 1.67 14.51 -10.65
N TYR A 160 1.73 15.40 -11.64
CA TYR A 160 1.50 16.83 -11.47
C TYR A 160 0.04 17.24 -11.70
N ALA A 161 -0.83 16.30 -12.10
CA ALA A 161 -2.24 16.58 -12.31
C ALA A 161 -2.93 16.90 -10.98
N ARG A 162 -3.95 17.77 -11.04
CA ARG A 162 -4.81 18.04 -9.89
C ARG A 162 -5.52 16.73 -9.49
N GLY A 163 -5.50 16.41 -8.19
CA GLY A 163 -6.05 15.17 -7.64
C GLY A 163 -5.13 13.94 -7.77
N ALA A 164 -3.99 14.06 -8.46
CA ALA A 164 -3.03 12.95 -8.56
C ALA A 164 -2.41 12.61 -7.20
N ALA A 165 -2.03 13.61 -6.40
CA ALA A 165 -1.46 13.38 -5.06
C ALA A 165 -2.39 12.56 -4.16
N GLU A 166 -3.68 12.91 -4.11
CA GLU A 166 -4.68 12.15 -3.34
C GLU A 166 -4.86 10.73 -3.88
N LEU A 167 -4.94 10.56 -5.20
CA LEU A 167 -5.09 9.24 -5.81
C LEU A 167 -3.85 8.38 -5.54
N LEU A 168 -2.64 8.92 -5.69
CA LEU A 168 -1.38 8.23 -5.42
C LEU A 168 -1.29 7.84 -3.94
N GLN A 169 -1.68 8.74 -3.04
CA GLN A 169 -1.75 8.45 -1.60
C GLN A 169 -2.78 7.34 -1.32
N HIS A 170 -3.97 7.40 -1.93
CA HIS A 170 -5.00 6.36 -1.79
C HIS A 170 -4.48 4.99 -2.26
N VAL A 171 -3.77 4.95 -3.38
CA VAL A 171 -3.13 3.73 -3.90
C VAL A 171 -2.01 3.22 -2.96
N GLN A 172 -1.28 4.13 -2.31
CA GLN A 172 -0.28 3.75 -1.31
C GLN A 172 -0.91 3.23 -0.02
N THR A 173 -2.06 3.77 0.39
CA THR A 173 -2.78 3.35 1.61
C THR A 173 -3.60 2.08 1.44
N ILE A 174 -3.81 1.62 0.20
CA ILE A 174 -4.53 0.38 -0.12
C ILE A 174 -3.89 -0.86 0.54
N TYR A 175 -2.61 -0.81 0.86
CA TYR A 175 -1.95 -1.81 1.68
C TYR A 175 -1.38 -1.16 2.92
N ALA A 176 -2.15 -1.23 4.00
CA ALA A 176 -1.69 -0.95 5.35
C ALA A 176 -1.31 -2.30 5.97
N PRO A 177 -0.02 -2.65 6.04
CA PRO A 177 0.38 -3.91 6.66
C PRO A 177 -0.07 -3.94 8.12
N ASN A 178 -0.63 -5.05 8.55
CA ASN A 178 -1.05 -5.29 9.92
C ASN A 178 -0.12 -6.35 10.51
N TRP A 179 1.11 -5.92 10.85
CA TRP A 179 2.11 -6.78 11.45
C TRP A 179 1.70 -7.19 12.85
N PHE A 180 1.59 -8.49 13.07
CA PHE A 180 1.26 -9.05 14.36
C PHE A 180 2.26 -10.11 14.79
N VAL A 181 2.46 -10.26 16.09
CA VAL A 181 3.34 -11.26 16.70
C VAL A 181 2.55 -12.15 17.66
N TYR A 182 2.56 -13.46 17.43
CA TYR A 182 1.92 -14.43 18.33
C TYR A 182 2.84 -15.61 18.66
N GLU A 183 2.60 -16.21 19.82
CA GLU A 183 3.28 -17.41 20.29
C GLU A 183 2.46 -18.65 19.92
N THR A 184 3.13 -19.69 19.47
CA THR A 184 2.51 -20.97 19.11
C THR A 184 3.51 -22.12 19.28
N LYS A 185 3.14 -23.32 18.82
CA LYS A 185 4.04 -24.45 18.69
C LYS A 185 4.17 -24.86 17.23
N VAL A 186 5.40 -25.04 16.79
CA VAL A 186 5.73 -25.65 15.48
C VAL A 186 6.48 -26.93 15.78
N ASP A 187 5.94 -28.07 15.33
CA ASP A 187 6.48 -29.40 15.62
C ASP A 187 6.74 -29.64 17.13
N ASP A 188 5.75 -29.27 17.97
CA ASP A 188 5.78 -29.31 19.43
C ASP A 188 6.83 -28.41 20.11
N GLN A 189 7.60 -27.64 19.36
CA GLN A 189 8.56 -26.67 19.88
C GLN A 189 7.94 -25.28 20.01
N PRO A 190 8.25 -24.51 21.07
CA PRO A 190 7.84 -23.11 21.17
C PRO A 190 8.28 -22.32 19.94
N ALA A 191 7.35 -21.55 19.40
CA ALA A 191 7.57 -20.73 18.22
C ALA A 191 6.98 -19.33 18.42
N LEU A 192 7.65 -18.34 17.86
CA LEU A 192 7.15 -16.97 17.74
C LEU A 192 6.96 -16.65 16.27
N ILE A 193 5.75 -16.34 15.85
CA ILE A 193 5.43 -15.98 14.47
C ILE A 193 5.14 -14.49 14.41
N THR A 194 5.82 -13.79 13.49
CA THR A 194 5.45 -12.45 13.06
C THR A 194 4.84 -12.53 11.66
N VAL A 195 3.64 -12.04 11.46
CA VAL A 195 2.92 -12.17 10.19
C VAL A 195 2.17 -10.87 9.88
N ASP A 196 2.05 -10.54 8.60
CA ASP A 196 1.14 -9.49 8.16
C ASP A 196 -0.25 -10.08 7.92
N LEU A 197 -1.25 -9.65 8.70
CA LEU A 197 -2.61 -10.17 8.61
C LEU A 197 -3.36 -9.68 7.36
N GLU A 198 -2.91 -8.60 6.73
CA GLU A 198 -3.59 -7.96 5.58
C GLU A 198 -2.93 -8.28 4.23
N ILE A 199 -1.85 -9.07 4.22
CA ILE A 199 -1.09 -9.37 2.99
C ILE A 199 -1.75 -10.41 2.10
N GLY A 200 -2.66 -11.22 2.66
CA GLY A 200 -3.31 -12.35 2.03
C GLY A 200 -4.40 -12.05 0.99
N ASP A 201 -4.59 -10.80 0.58
CA ASP A 201 -5.61 -10.44 -0.43
C ASP A 201 -5.42 -11.24 -1.73
N ALA A 202 -6.54 -11.71 -2.30
CA ALA A 202 -6.61 -12.55 -3.48
C ALA A 202 -5.87 -11.95 -4.69
N THR A 203 -5.77 -10.62 -4.78
CA THR A 203 -5.02 -9.94 -5.84
C THR A 203 -3.50 -10.16 -5.70
N ARG A 204 -2.95 -10.02 -4.49
CA ARG A 204 -1.52 -10.23 -4.19
C ARG A 204 -1.13 -11.70 -4.29
N VAL A 205 -2.03 -12.60 -3.87
CA VAL A 205 -1.86 -14.06 -3.98
C VAL A 205 -1.61 -14.49 -5.42
N ARG A 206 -2.45 -14.04 -6.35
CA ARG A 206 -2.31 -14.37 -7.78
C ARG A 206 -1.06 -13.77 -8.42
N ALA A 207 -0.57 -12.67 -7.89
CA ALA A 207 0.56 -11.94 -8.44
C ALA A 207 1.91 -12.54 -8.08
N HIS A 208 2.01 -13.26 -6.97
CA HIS A 208 3.29 -13.76 -6.46
C HIS A 208 3.19 -15.27 -6.16
N PRO A 209 3.32 -16.13 -7.18
CA PRO A 209 3.13 -17.57 -7.01
C PRO A 209 4.38 -18.30 -6.50
N CYS A 210 5.47 -17.59 -6.23
CA CYS A 210 6.70 -18.18 -5.70
C CYS A 210 6.91 -17.73 -4.27
N VAL A 211 7.21 -18.67 -3.37
CA VAL A 211 7.66 -18.37 -2.01
C VAL A 211 9.14 -18.71 -1.88
N THR A 212 9.85 -17.83 -1.19
CA THR A 212 11.27 -17.95 -0.88
C THR A 212 11.43 -17.83 0.62
N TYR A 213 12.16 -18.77 1.21
CA TYR A 213 12.53 -18.70 2.61
C TYR A 213 14.03 -18.47 2.77
N ILE A 214 14.40 -17.74 3.82
CA ILE A 214 15.77 -17.65 4.33
C ILE A 214 15.71 -18.03 5.79
N THR A 215 16.46 -19.06 6.17
CA THR A 215 16.60 -19.48 7.57
C THR A 215 17.99 -19.15 8.05
N VAL A 216 18.07 -18.39 9.14
CA VAL A 216 19.30 -17.99 9.81
C VAL A 216 19.34 -18.65 11.18
N ALA A 217 20.46 -19.27 11.51
CA ALA A 217 20.67 -19.83 12.85
C ALA A 217 21.03 -18.71 13.83
N LEU A 218 20.35 -18.69 14.99
CA LEU A 218 20.76 -17.85 16.10
C LEU A 218 22.04 -18.43 16.72
N PRO A 219 23.07 -17.60 17.00
CA PRO A 219 24.36 -18.08 17.51
C PRO A 219 24.32 -18.93 18.77
N ASP A 220 23.28 -18.82 19.60
CA ASP A 220 23.20 -19.50 20.91
C ASP A 220 22.13 -20.61 21.01
N GLY A 221 21.50 -21.03 19.90
CA GLY A 221 20.68 -22.26 19.80
C GLY A 221 19.37 -22.32 20.60
N GLU A 222 19.21 -21.51 21.64
CA GLU A 222 17.98 -21.27 22.37
C GLU A 222 17.89 -19.77 22.63
N GLY A 223 16.74 -19.14 22.38
CA GLY A 223 16.50 -17.72 22.66
C GLY A 223 16.54 -17.34 24.15
N LYS A 224 17.44 -17.91 24.94
CA LYS A 224 17.71 -17.54 26.33
C LYS A 224 18.85 -16.52 26.34
N ALA A 225 18.47 -15.27 26.55
CA ALA A 225 19.39 -14.18 26.82
C ALA A 225 20.22 -14.49 28.08
N GLN A 226 21.46 -14.94 27.91
CA GLN A 226 22.48 -14.81 28.93
C GLN A 226 23.81 -14.42 28.27
N GLY A 227 23.91 -13.13 27.93
CA GLY A 227 25.21 -12.46 27.73
C GLY A 227 25.73 -12.40 26.29
N GLN A 228 24.96 -11.79 25.37
CA GLN A 228 25.51 -11.09 24.21
C GLN A 228 24.43 -10.21 23.55
N THR A 229 24.27 -9.00 24.06
CA THR A 229 23.38 -7.96 23.51
C THR A 229 23.67 -7.67 22.04
N ALA A 230 24.93 -7.84 21.61
CA ALA A 230 25.38 -7.59 20.24
C ALA A 230 24.75 -8.51 19.19
N THR A 231 24.27 -9.70 19.55
CA THR A 231 23.78 -10.69 18.58
C THR A 231 22.33 -10.45 18.17
N PHE A 232 21.45 -10.07 19.11
CA PHE A 232 20.06 -9.71 18.80
C PHE A 232 19.97 -8.41 18.01
N ASP A 233 20.77 -7.40 18.38
CA ASP A 233 20.85 -6.14 17.63
C ASP A 233 21.30 -6.40 16.16
N GLN A 234 22.28 -7.28 15.95
CA GLN A 234 22.71 -7.66 14.60
C GLN A 234 21.65 -8.41 13.80
N LEU A 235 20.79 -9.19 14.46
CA LEU A 235 19.66 -9.88 13.80
C LEU A 235 18.53 -8.92 13.43
N ASP A 236 18.22 -7.96 14.30
CA ASP A 236 17.26 -6.90 13.99
C ASP A 236 17.77 -6.00 12.86
N GLU A 237 19.08 -5.71 12.81
CA GLU A 237 19.70 -5.03 11.68
C GLU A 237 19.67 -5.88 10.40
N LEU A 238 19.92 -7.20 10.47
CA LEU A 238 19.78 -8.12 9.34
C LEU A 238 18.34 -8.15 8.82
N ALA A 239 17.36 -8.31 9.71
CA ALA A 239 15.94 -8.28 9.38
C ALA A 239 15.57 -6.95 8.71
N SER A 240 16.07 -5.83 9.24
CA SER A 240 15.89 -4.50 8.66
C SER A 240 16.53 -4.37 7.28
N ALA A 241 17.73 -4.92 7.09
CA ALA A 241 18.42 -4.92 5.79
C ALA A 241 17.69 -5.77 4.75
N LEU A 242 17.17 -6.93 5.13
CA LEU A 242 16.31 -7.76 4.28
C LEU A 242 15.03 -7.00 3.90
N CYS A 243 14.35 -6.39 4.89
CA CYS A 243 13.16 -5.57 4.65
C CYS A 243 13.45 -4.38 3.72
N PHE A 244 14.59 -3.72 3.86
CA PHE A 244 14.97 -2.58 3.04
C PHE A 244 15.30 -3.00 1.59
N ALA A 245 16.01 -4.11 1.40
CA ALA A 245 16.30 -4.64 0.07
C ALA A 245 15.05 -5.03 -0.72
N ILE A 246 13.99 -5.42 0.01
CA ILE A 246 12.68 -5.70 -0.55
C ILE A 246 11.96 -4.42 -0.95
N LYS A 247 11.87 -3.45 -0.03
CA LYS A 247 11.21 -2.16 -0.29
C LYS A 247 11.83 -1.40 -1.46
N SER A 248 13.15 -1.46 -1.60
CA SER A 248 13.88 -0.76 -2.66
C SER A 248 13.74 -1.39 -4.05
N ASN A 249 13.50 -2.70 -4.13
CA ASN A 249 13.36 -3.40 -5.40
C ASN A 249 11.91 -3.66 -5.81
N GLY A 250 10.95 -3.66 -4.87
CA GLY A 250 9.52 -3.84 -5.14
C GLY A 250 9.14 -5.19 -5.79
N ARG A 251 10.07 -6.15 -5.85
CA ARG A 251 9.88 -7.48 -6.47
C ARG A 251 9.49 -8.58 -5.49
N LEU A 252 9.72 -8.32 -4.21
CA LEU A 252 9.52 -9.25 -3.12
C LEU A 252 8.48 -8.67 -2.16
N VAL A 253 7.77 -9.56 -1.49
CA VAL A 253 6.74 -9.21 -0.50
C VAL A 253 7.03 -10.06 0.73
N LEU A 254 7.43 -9.46 1.85
CA LEU A 254 7.62 -10.19 3.12
C LEU A 254 6.24 -10.54 3.67
N ALA A 255 5.94 -11.83 3.81
CA ALA A 255 4.67 -12.29 4.38
C ALA A 255 4.74 -12.52 5.89
N GLY A 256 5.91 -12.89 6.39
CA GLY A 256 6.13 -13.14 7.81
C GLY A 256 7.48 -13.74 8.12
N ARG A 257 7.73 -13.97 9.40
CA ARG A 257 8.88 -14.67 9.93
C ARG A 257 8.46 -15.61 11.06
N SER A 258 9.20 -16.71 11.23
CA SER A 258 9.02 -17.66 12.32
C SER A 258 10.35 -17.84 13.06
N LEU A 259 10.32 -17.69 14.38
CA LEU A 259 11.43 -18.05 15.25
C LEU A 259 11.06 -19.35 15.98
N THR A 260 11.79 -20.42 15.71
CA THR A 260 11.56 -21.75 16.30
C THR A 260 12.90 -22.45 16.52
N ALA A 261 13.09 -23.07 17.69
CA ALA A 261 14.30 -23.85 18.01
C ALA A 261 15.63 -23.14 17.67
N GLY A 262 15.73 -21.85 17.99
CA GLY A 262 16.94 -21.06 17.75
C GLY A 262 17.19 -20.73 16.27
N GLN A 263 16.19 -20.85 15.40
CA GLN A 263 16.29 -20.50 13.98
C GLN A 263 15.21 -19.48 13.62
N GLU A 264 15.62 -18.39 12.97
CA GLU A 264 14.70 -17.40 12.42
C GLU A 264 14.57 -17.61 10.91
N THR A 265 13.35 -17.87 10.45
CA THR A 265 13.03 -18.05 9.03
C THR A 265 12.16 -16.90 8.54
N PHE A 266 12.59 -16.24 7.47
CA PHE A 266 11.86 -15.18 6.78
C PHE A 266 11.20 -15.71 5.51
N TYR A 267 9.93 -15.37 5.28
CA TYR A 267 9.15 -15.83 4.13
C TYR A 267 8.78 -14.69 3.20
N PHE A 268 9.22 -14.78 1.95
CA PHE A 268 9.03 -13.77 0.92
C PHE A 268 8.29 -14.34 -0.29
N TYR A 269 7.30 -13.62 -0.79
CA TYR A 269 6.60 -13.95 -2.03
C TYR A 269 7.10 -13.10 -3.19
N SER A 270 7.23 -13.73 -4.36
CA SER A 270 7.73 -13.11 -5.59
C SER A 270 6.98 -13.58 -6.85
N LYS A 271 7.12 -12.81 -7.93
CA LYS A 271 6.58 -13.16 -9.26
C LYS A 271 7.33 -14.34 -9.88
N SER A 272 8.65 -14.40 -9.67
CA SER A 272 9.53 -15.39 -10.28
C SER A 272 10.54 -15.95 -9.30
N LYS A 273 10.95 -17.20 -9.53
CA LYS A 273 12.07 -17.84 -8.81
C LYS A 273 13.41 -17.10 -8.98
N SER A 274 13.55 -16.28 -10.02
CA SER A 274 14.76 -15.48 -10.25
C SER A 274 14.92 -14.32 -9.26
N ASP A 275 13.84 -13.85 -8.63
CA ASP A 275 13.85 -12.65 -7.78
C ASP A 275 14.60 -12.87 -6.44
N VAL A 276 14.96 -14.13 -6.16
CA VAL A 276 15.70 -14.60 -4.99
C VAL A 276 17.13 -14.09 -4.95
N SER A 277 17.73 -13.77 -6.10
CA SER A 277 19.12 -13.30 -6.16
C SER A 277 19.34 -12.05 -5.30
N VAL A 278 18.32 -11.19 -5.21
CA VAL A 278 18.32 -9.98 -4.37
C VAL A 278 18.62 -10.32 -2.91
N LEU A 279 18.03 -11.41 -2.40
CA LEU A 279 18.22 -11.83 -1.02
C LEU A 279 19.64 -12.37 -0.78
N LYS A 280 20.19 -13.10 -1.75
CA LYS A 280 21.58 -13.58 -1.70
C LYS A 280 22.55 -12.41 -1.66
N ASP A 281 22.31 -11.36 -2.47
CA ASP A 281 23.15 -10.16 -2.50
C ASP A 281 23.15 -9.41 -1.15
N VAL A 282 22.03 -9.44 -0.43
CA VAL A 282 21.97 -8.91 0.95
C VAL A 282 22.84 -9.76 1.86
N MET A 283 22.69 -11.08 1.84
CA MET A 283 23.41 -11.99 2.74
C MET A 283 24.93 -11.99 2.54
N VAL A 284 25.45 -11.59 1.36
CA VAL A 284 26.89 -11.39 1.16
C VAL A 284 27.48 -10.36 2.14
N LYS A 285 26.68 -9.40 2.60
CA LYS A 285 27.09 -8.39 3.58
C LYS A 285 27.06 -8.90 5.03
N TRP A 286 26.55 -10.11 5.25
CA TRP A 286 26.33 -10.73 6.55
C TRP A 286 27.02 -12.10 6.65
N PRO A 287 28.35 -12.19 6.43
CA PRO A 287 29.07 -13.46 6.37
C PRO A 287 29.12 -14.22 7.71
N SER A 288 28.86 -13.53 8.82
CA SER A 288 28.79 -14.11 10.17
C SER A 288 27.49 -14.87 10.43
N PHE A 289 26.48 -14.74 9.57
CA PHE A 289 25.18 -15.41 9.71
C PHE A 289 25.07 -16.57 8.71
N PRO A 290 25.37 -17.81 9.13
CA PRO A 290 25.14 -18.97 8.27
C PRO A 290 23.65 -19.06 7.98
N TYR A 291 23.31 -19.20 6.70
CA TYR A 291 21.92 -19.25 6.27
C TYR A 291 21.69 -20.39 5.29
N THR A 292 20.46 -20.88 5.31
CA THR A 292 19.92 -21.70 4.22
C THR A 292 18.82 -20.91 3.54
N SER A 293 18.63 -21.14 2.25
CA SER A 293 17.50 -20.55 1.53
C SER A 293 16.98 -21.52 0.48
N GLY A 294 15.70 -21.38 0.15
CA GLY A 294 15.06 -22.18 -0.87
C GLY A 294 13.87 -21.44 -1.48
N THR A 295 13.50 -21.85 -2.68
CA THR A 295 12.40 -21.23 -3.43
C THR A 295 11.58 -22.29 -4.13
N HIS A 296 10.27 -22.22 -3.92
CA HIS A 296 9.32 -23.15 -4.52
C HIS A 296 8.08 -22.40 -5.01
N LEU A 297 7.28 -23.09 -5.83
CA LEU A 297 5.98 -22.59 -6.26
C LEU A 297 5.00 -22.80 -5.10
N ASP A 298 4.30 -21.74 -4.75
CA ASP A 298 3.19 -21.72 -3.81
C ASP A 298 2.09 -20.76 -4.31
N PRO A 299 1.42 -21.09 -5.43
CA PRO A 299 0.40 -20.22 -6.03
C PRO A 299 -0.86 -20.06 -5.17
N GLU A 300 -1.06 -20.94 -4.19
CA GLU A 300 -2.20 -20.91 -3.27
C GLU A 300 -1.87 -20.19 -1.96
N TRP A 301 -0.59 -19.81 -1.77
CA TRP A 301 -0.05 -19.19 -0.55
C TRP A 301 -0.25 -20.06 0.69
N LYS A 302 -0.04 -21.38 0.57
CA LYS A 302 -0.18 -22.33 1.68
C LYS A 302 0.77 -22.02 2.83
N ILE A 303 2.01 -21.63 2.54
CA ILE A 303 2.95 -21.27 3.62
C ILE A 303 2.44 -20.07 4.40
N TYR A 304 1.79 -19.11 3.72
CA TYR A 304 1.18 -18.00 4.43
C TYR A 304 -0.08 -18.42 5.18
N LYS A 305 -1.06 -19.04 4.49
CA LYS A 305 -2.39 -19.32 5.04
C LYS A 305 -2.42 -20.45 6.07
N ASP A 306 -1.63 -21.49 5.85
CA ASP A 306 -1.71 -22.73 6.63
C ASP A 306 -0.63 -22.79 7.72
N PHE A 307 0.44 -21.98 7.60
CA PHE A 307 1.56 -21.98 8.56
C PHE A 307 1.76 -20.63 9.27
N LEU A 308 1.83 -19.50 8.54
CA LEU A 308 2.10 -18.19 9.15
C LEU A 308 0.85 -17.50 9.70
N TYR A 309 -0.31 -17.73 9.09
CA TYR A 309 -1.55 -17.08 9.48
C TYR A 309 -2.09 -17.74 10.74
N PRO A 310 -2.52 -16.98 11.75
CA PRO A 310 -3.04 -17.55 12.98
C PRO A 310 -4.25 -18.43 12.70
N THR A 311 -4.33 -19.57 13.38
CA THR A 311 -5.57 -20.35 13.44
C THR A 311 -6.69 -19.49 14.05
N PRO A 312 -7.98 -19.86 13.84
CA PRO A 312 -9.08 -19.11 14.45
C PRO A 312 -8.97 -18.96 15.97
N GLU A 313 -8.36 -19.93 16.66
CA GLU A 313 -8.11 -19.87 18.10
C GLU A 313 -7.01 -18.86 18.45
N GLU A 314 -5.85 -18.92 17.78
CA GLU A 314 -4.75 -17.98 17.99
C GLU A 314 -5.15 -16.54 17.60
N MET A 315 -6.07 -16.38 16.64
CA MET A 315 -6.63 -15.10 16.25
C MET A 315 -7.38 -14.41 17.40
N PHE A 316 -7.95 -15.16 18.35
CA PHE A 316 -8.51 -14.56 19.56
C PHE A 316 -7.42 -13.94 20.41
N SER A 317 -6.32 -14.65 20.65
CA SER A 317 -5.17 -14.10 21.38
C SER A 317 -4.59 -12.87 20.71
N VAL A 318 -4.55 -12.88 19.38
CA VAL A 318 -4.17 -11.71 18.57
C VAL A 318 -5.07 -10.51 18.87
N THR A 319 -6.38 -10.72 18.72
CA THR A 319 -7.40 -9.66 18.85
C THR A 319 -7.50 -9.14 20.28
N ASN A 320 -7.38 -10.03 21.28
CA ASN A 320 -7.36 -9.71 22.69
C ASN A 320 -6.24 -8.71 23.01
N ARG A 321 -5.01 -9.04 22.60
CA ARG A 321 -3.85 -8.19 22.84
C ARG A 321 -4.02 -6.80 22.23
N GLN A 322 -4.49 -6.73 20.98
CA GLN A 322 -4.76 -5.45 20.32
C GLN A 322 -5.81 -4.62 21.08
N GLN A 323 -6.90 -5.25 21.52
CA GLN A 323 -7.95 -4.58 22.26
C GLN A 323 -7.46 -4.09 23.63
N VAL A 324 -6.69 -4.89 24.36
CA VAL A 324 -6.09 -4.50 25.64
C VAL A 324 -5.10 -3.35 25.46
N GLU A 325 -4.21 -3.43 24.47
CA GLU A 325 -3.26 -2.34 24.15
C GLU A 325 -3.98 -1.02 23.85
N GLU A 326 -5.07 -1.06 23.08
CA GLU A 326 -5.87 0.13 22.76
C GLU A 326 -6.58 0.70 24.00
N MET A 327 -7.07 -0.17 24.89
CA MET A 327 -7.61 0.27 26.19
C MET A 327 -6.52 0.91 27.06
N CYS A 328 -5.34 0.32 27.16
CA CYS A 328 -4.19 0.85 27.91
C CYS A 328 -3.73 2.22 27.35
N LYS A 329 -3.68 2.40 26.02
CA LYS A 329 -3.40 3.71 25.40
C LYS A 329 -4.38 4.80 25.81
N ARG A 330 -5.63 4.43 26.13
CA ARG A 330 -6.68 5.34 26.61
C ARG A 330 -6.64 5.55 28.14
N GLY A 331 -5.61 5.01 28.80
CA GLY A 331 -5.34 5.14 30.22
C GLY A 331 -5.89 4.01 31.08
N ASP A 332 -6.27 2.89 30.49
CA ASP A 332 -6.68 1.70 31.26
C ASP A 332 -5.51 1.06 32.01
N ARG A 333 -5.81 0.38 33.12
CA ARG A 333 -4.86 -0.46 33.86
C ARG A 333 -5.25 -1.92 33.75
N GLU A 334 -4.47 -2.70 33.01
CA GLU A 334 -4.73 -4.11 32.72
C GLU A 334 -5.06 -4.97 33.95
N GLU A 335 -4.38 -4.74 35.08
CA GLU A 335 -4.57 -5.49 36.35
C GLU A 335 -5.83 -5.11 37.14
N SER A 336 -6.56 -4.07 36.74
CA SER A 336 -7.74 -3.62 37.50
C SER A 336 -8.91 -4.57 37.26
N VAL A 337 -9.42 -5.15 38.35
CA VAL A 337 -10.60 -6.01 38.31
C VAL A 337 -11.83 -5.21 37.91
N ARG A 338 -12.58 -5.71 36.92
CA ARG A 338 -13.84 -5.15 36.43
C ARG A 338 -14.76 -6.23 35.90
N ASP A 339 -16.04 -5.92 35.73
CA ASP A 339 -16.94 -6.78 34.99
C ASP A 339 -16.52 -6.82 33.52
N ILE A 340 -16.28 -8.02 33.01
CA ILE A 340 -16.01 -8.29 31.60
C ILE A 340 -17.22 -9.04 31.04
N GLU A 341 -17.86 -8.45 30.03
CA GLU A 341 -18.97 -9.06 29.30
C GLU A 341 -18.44 -9.91 28.15
N HIS A 342 -19.12 -11.01 27.87
CA HIS A 342 -18.77 -11.99 26.86
C HIS A 342 -20.02 -12.37 26.06
N PHE A 343 -19.81 -12.67 24.78
CA PHE A 343 -20.89 -12.93 23.84
C PHE A 343 -20.66 -14.27 23.13
N VAL A 344 -21.71 -15.10 23.07
CA VAL A 344 -21.71 -16.36 22.31
C VAL A 344 -22.99 -16.48 21.49
N THR A 345 -22.91 -17.23 20.40
CA THR A 345 -24.06 -17.59 19.57
C THR A 345 -24.15 -19.10 19.35
N PHE A 346 -25.38 -19.60 19.27
CA PHE A 346 -25.70 -20.99 19.00
C PHE A 346 -26.90 -21.09 18.04
N GLU A 347 -26.90 -22.13 17.21
CA GLU A 347 -28.05 -22.47 16.37
C GLU A 347 -29.04 -23.39 17.12
N ASP A 348 -28.54 -24.29 17.98
CA ASP A 348 -29.35 -25.25 18.74
C ASP A 348 -29.61 -24.77 20.19
N PRO A 349 -30.88 -24.59 20.61
CA PRO A 349 -31.22 -24.27 22.00
C PRO A 349 -30.67 -25.25 23.04
N ASN A 350 -30.53 -26.53 22.71
CA ASN A 350 -29.99 -27.54 23.63
C ASN A 350 -28.51 -27.30 23.91
N ASN A 351 -27.74 -26.94 22.89
CA ASN A 351 -26.33 -26.60 23.02
C ASN A 351 -26.15 -25.30 23.81
N LEU A 352 -27.02 -24.31 23.57
CA LEU A 352 -27.04 -23.09 24.36
C LEU A 352 -27.33 -23.36 25.85
N ASN A 353 -28.29 -24.24 26.14
CA ASN A 353 -28.60 -24.65 27.50
C ASN A 353 -27.42 -25.40 28.15
N ALA A 354 -26.76 -26.30 27.43
CA ALA A 354 -25.55 -26.98 27.91
C ALA A 354 -24.41 -26.00 28.21
N PHE A 355 -24.19 -25.02 27.33
CA PHE A 355 -23.20 -23.97 27.55
C PHE A 355 -23.56 -23.09 28.75
N SER A 356 -24.84 -22.77 28.94
CA SER A 356 -25.33 -22.01 30.11
C SER A 356 -25.07 -22.74 31.42
N LEU A 357 -25.20 -24.07 31.45
CA LEU A 357 -24.82 -24.89 32.61
C LEU A 357 -23.32 -24.82 32.87
N TYR A 358 -22.50 -24.92 31.82
CA TYR A 358 -21.04 -24.75 31.91
C TYR A 358 -20.65 -23.37 32.49
N LEU A 359 -21.27 -22.29 32.00
CA LEU A 359 -21.04 -20.94 32.52
C LEU A 359 -21.35 -20.82 34.02
N ASN A 360 -22.45 -21.41 34.48
CA ASN A 360 -22.81 -21.42 35.89
C ASN A 360 -21.79 -22.20 36.74
N THR A 361 -21.23 -23.31 36.23
CA THR A 361 -20.19 -24.06 36.96
C THR A 361 -18.86 -23.32 37.06
N GLU A 362 -18.56 -22.48 36.07
CA GLU A 362 -17.35 -21.65 36.03
C GLU A 362 -17.51 -20.30 36.77
N GLY A 363 -18.71 -20.01 37.30
CA GLY A 363 -18.98 -18.80 38.09
C GLY A 363 -19.36 -17.55 37.28
N PHE A 364 -19.66 -17.68 35.99
CA PHE A 364 -20.15 -16.57 35.18
C PHE A 364 -21.59 -16.21 35.54
N GLN A 365 -21.90 -14.92 35.52
CA GLN A 365 -23.26 -14.40 35.65
C GLN A 365 -23.88 -14.20 34.26
N ILE A 366 -24.95 -14.93 33.96
CA ILE A 366 -25.73 -14.72 32.73
C ILE A 366 -26.53 -13.41 32.87
N LEU A 367 -26.39 -12.51 31.89
CA LEU A 367 -27.06 -11.21 31.86
C LEU A 367 -28.38 -11.28 31.10
N GLN A 368 -28.33 -11.73 29.84
CA GLN A 368 -29.48 -11.72 28.94
C GLN A 368 -29.28 -12.72 27.78
N ALA A 369 -30.33 -13.47 27.43
CA ALA A 369 -30.43 -14.19 26.17
C ALA A 369 -31.09 -13.25 25.15
N GLU A 370 -30.31 -12.62 24.28
CA GLU A 370 -30.85 -11.78 23.21
C GLU A 370 -31.33 -12.69 22.07
N SER A 371 -32.63 -12.94 22.00
CA SER A 371 -33.21 -13.60 20.83
C SER A 371 -33.23 -12.61 19.66
N SER A 372 -32.33 -12.80 18.70
CA SER A 372 -32.37 -12.11 17.42
C SER A 372 -32.68 -13.15 16.35
N THR A 373 -33.97 -13.50 16.22
CA THR A 373 -34.54 -14.50 15.29
C THR A 373 -34.29 -15.98 15.64
N PRO A 374 -35.12 -16.93 15.17
CA PRO A 374 -34.96 -18.38 15.42
C PRO A 374 -33.66 -18.99 14.90
N GLU A 375 -32.91 -18.26 14.07
CA GLU A 375 -31.70 -18.74 13.39
C GLU A 375 -30.39 -18.31 14.08
N ASN A 376 -30.43 -17.47 15.13
CA ASN A 376 -29.23 -17.06 15.88
C ASN A 376 -29.54 -16.77 17.36
N LEU A 377 -29.37 -17.78 18.23
CA LEU A 377 -29.55 -17.63 19.67
C LEU A 377 -28.29 -17.03 20.28
N SER A 378 -28.39 -15.81 20.83
CA SER A 378 -27.24 -15.11 21.44
C SER A 378 -27.35 -15.09 22.96
N LEU A 379 -26.22 -15.23 23.65
CA LEU A 379 -26.14 -15.15 25.11
C LEU A 379 -25.04 -14.19 25.54
N ASN A 380 -25.42 -13.23 26.38
CA ASN A 380 -24.51 -12.32 27.05
C ASN A 380 -24.36 -12.74 28.52
N PHE A 381 -23.13 -12.81 28.98
CA PHE A 381 -22.76 -13.19 30.33
C PHE A 381 -21.49 -12.44 30.74
N LYS A 382 -21.26 -12.31 32.05
CA LYS A 382 -20.12 -11.55 32.58
C LYS A 382 -19.44 -12.23 33.75
N MET A 383 -18.20 -11.85 33.99
CA MET A 383 -17.45 -12.24 35.17
C MET A 383 -16.47 -11.11 35.56
N PRO A 384 -16.27 -10.84 36.86
CA PRO A 384 -15.20 -9.97 37.31
C PRO A 384 -13.82 -10.55 36.95
N GLY A 385 -12.96 -9.76 36.31
CA GLY A 385 -11.62 -10.18 35.94
C GLY A 385 -10.69 -9.02 35.60
N ALA A 386 -9.40 -9.31 35.51
CA ALA A 386 -8.40 -8.40 34.98
C ALA A 386 -8.21 -8.64 33.47
N LEU A 387 -7.82 -7.60 32.74
CA LEU A 387 -7.52 -7.74 31.31
C LEU A 387 -6.26 -8.58 31.08
N SER A 388 -5.36 -8.68 32.06
CA SER A 388 -4.16 -9.56 32.02
C SER A 388 -4.51 -11.03 31.90
N GLU A 389 -5.74 -11.42 32.26
CA GLU A 389 -6.23 -12.80 32.22
C GLU A 389 -7.16 -13.07 31.02
N ILE A 390 -7.48 -12.04 30.22
CA ILE A 390 -8.53 -12.12 29.20
C ILE A 390 -8.25 -13.18 28.14
N ASP A 391 -6.98 -13.37 27.80
CA ASP A 391 -6.56 -14.35 26.82
C ASP A 391 -6.89 -15.77 27.29
N ALA A 392 -6.47 -16.10 28.50
CA ALA A 392 -6.76 -17.40 29.11
C ALA A 392 -8.27 -17.65 29.24
N ILE A 393 -9.06 -16.62 29.56
CA ILE A 393 -10.53 -16.72 29.68
C ILE A 393 -11.17 -16.96 28.31
N THR A 394 -10.87 -16.13 27.32
CA THR A 394 -11.48 -16.20 25.98
C THR A 394 -11.13 -17.49 25.25
N VAL A 395 -9.89 -18.00 25.36
CA VAL A 395 -9.49 -19.29 24.77
C VAL A 395 -10.30 -20.45 25.37
N ARG A 396 -10.52 -20.45 26.69
CA ARG A 396 -11.37 -21.48 27.34
C ARG A 396 -12.81 -21.38 26.86
N LEU A 397 -13.38 -20.18 26.82
CA LEU A 397 -14.75 -19.95 26.35
C LEU A 397 -14.93 -20.33 24.87
N PHE A 398 -13.93 -20.01 24.03
CA PHE A 398 -13.91 -20.38 22.62
C PHE A 398 -13.96 -21.91 22.45
N ARG A 399 -13.10 -22.64 23.14
CA ARG A 399 -13.07 -24.11 23.10
C ARG A 399 -14.39 -24.71 23.59
N ALA A 400 -14.89 -24.25 24.74
CA ALA A 400 -16.14 -24.74 25.30
C ALA A 400 -17.35 -24.48 24.39
N ALA A 401 -17.40 -23.31 23.72
CA ALA A 401 -18.45 -23.00 22.76
C ALA A 401 -18.34 -23.90 21.53
N LYS A 402 -17.12 -24.05 20.98
CA LYS A 402 -16.83 -24.88 19.82
C LYS A 402 -17.19 -26.36 20.04
N ASP A 403 -16.89 -26.91 21.22
CA ASP A 403 -17.22 -28.28 21.60
C ASP A 403 -18.73 -28.55 21.63
N LEU A 404 -19.53 -27.49 21.79
CA LEU A 404 -20.99 -27.53 21.76
C LEU A 404 -21.57 -26.96 20.46
N ASN A 405 -20.79 -26.90 19.38
CA ASN A 405 -21.21 -26.33 18.08
C ASN A 405 -21.73 -24.89 18.17
N GLY A 406 -21.24 -24.11 19.12
CA GLY A 406 -21.45 -22.67 19.25
C GLY A 406 -20.28 -21.86 18.73
N THR A 407 -20.51 -20.56 18.62
CA THR A 407 -19.49 -19.57 18.24
C THR A 407 -19.29 -18.59 19.37
N TYR A 408 -18.05 -18.50 19.87
CA TYR A 408 -17.66 -17.41 20.74
C TYR A 408 -17.43 -16.15 19.91
N VAL A 409 -18.14 -15.07 20.22
CA VAL A 409 -18.15 -13.85 19.41
C VAL A 409 -17.08 -12.86 19.88
N GLY A 410 -16.87 -12.75 21.19
CA GLY A 410 -15.89 -11.83 21.76
C GLY A 410 -16.27 -11.32 23.14
N TRP A 411 -15.59 -10.25 23.56
CA TRP A 411 -15.74 -9.66 24.88
C TRP A 411 -15.75 -8.13 24.85
N ARG A 412 -16.25 -7.53 25.93
CA ARG A 412 -16.27 -6.08 26.15
C ARG A 412 -15.99 -5.77 27.61
N ALA A 413 -15.22 -4.71 27.86
CA ALA A 413 -15.05 -4.18 29.20
C ALA A 413 -14.99 -2.65 29.20
N THR A 414 -15.24 -2.06 30.36
CA THR A 414 -15.08 -0.62 30.58
C THR A 414 -13.62 -0.26 30.86
N ILE A 415 -13.26 1.00 30.60
CA ILE A 415 -11.94 1.53 30.94
C ILE A 415 -11.90 1.92 32.42
N VAL A 416 -10.88 1.46 33.12
CA VAL A 416 -10.58 1.73 34.53
C VAL A 416 -9.21 2.39 34.62
N LYS A 417 -9.17 3.65 35.09
CA LYS A 417 -7.99 4.53 35.08
C LYS A 417 -7.24 4.58 36.41
#